data_AF-A0A1E5MFM1-F1
#
_entry.id   AF-A0A1E5MFM1-F1
#
_cell.length_a   1.000
_cell.length_b   1.000
_cell.length_c   1.000
_cell.angle_alpha   90.00
_cell.angle_beta   90.00
_cell.angle_gamma   90.00
#
_symmetry.space_group_name_H-M   'P 1'
#
loop_
_entity.id
_entity.type
_entity.pdbx_description
1 polymer ?
#
loop_
_entity_poly.entity_id
_entity_poly.type
_entity_poly.pdbx_seq_one_letter_code
_entity_poly.pdbx_strand_id
1 'polypeptide(L)'
;MFVLTTTLRGVPIVNLKCAPPHAAALVRDLVEVTPGWHMDKRHWITLAPGEGLDEAMVEDLVANSWELVVQGLPRARRPLDPARRVGP
;
A
#
# COMPACT_ATOMS: atom_id res chain seq x y z
N MET A 1 0.13 10.63 -3.04
CA MET A 1 -0.25 9.44 -3.83
C MET A 1 -0.14 8.22 -2.92
N PHE A 2 -1.12 7.32 -2.96
CA PHE A 2 -1.18 6.10 -2.14
C PHE A 2 -1.24 4.82 -3.00
N VAL A 3 -1.76 4.88 -4.22
CA VAL A 3 -1.75 3.75 -5.17
C VAL A 3 -1.24 4.25 -6.53
N LEU A 4 -0.47 3.41 -7.21
CA LEU A 4 -0.18 3.54 -8.64
C LEU A 4 -0.38 2.17 -9.30
N THR A 5 -1.23 2.10 -10.32
CA THR A 5 -1.44 0.89 -11.13
C THR A 5 -0.81 1.07 -12.50
N THR A 6 -0.14 0.05 -13.02
CA THR A 6 0.38 0.05 -14.39
C THR A 6 0.57 -1.38 -14.90
N THR A 7 0.94 -1.53 -16.17
CA THR A 7 1.32 -2.81 -16.74
C THR A 7 2.82 -2.80 -17.03
N LEU A 8 3.56 -3.69 -16.38
CA LEU A 8 5.00 -3.86 -16.58
C LEU A 8 5.24 -5.13 -17.40
N ARG A 9 5.69 -4.97 -18.66
CA ARG A 9 5.98 -6.09 -19.58
C ARG A 9 4.80 -7.06 -19.74
N GLY A 10 3.58 -6.53 -19.81
CA GLY A 10 2.36 -7.32 -19.93
C GLY A 10 1.77 -7.81 -18.60
N VAL A 11 2.44 -7.61 -17.47
CA VAL A 11 1.96 -8.00 -16.14
C VAL A 11 1.36 -6.78 -15.43
N PRO A 12 0.09 -6.82 -15.00
CA PRO A 12 -0.48 -5.75 -14.19
C PRO A 12 0.22 -5.70 -12.83
N ILE A 13 0.61 -4.51 -12.39
CA ILE A 13 1.27 -4.31 -11.10
C ILE A 13 0.63 -3.15 -10.34
N VAL A 14 0.72 -3.22 -9.00
CA VAL A 14 0.23 -2.18 -8.10
C VAL A 14 1.36 -1.74 -7.17
N ASN A 15 1.67 -0.45 -7.16
CA ASN A 15 2.59 0.17 -6.22
C ASN A 15 1.82 0.78 -5.04
N LEU A 16 2.20 0.39 -3.83
CA LEU A 16 1.56 0.83 -2.58
C LEU A 16 2.61 1.42 -1.64
N LYS A 17 2.24 2.45 -0.87
CA LYS A 17 3.03 2.87 0.28
C LYS A 17 2.99 1.80 1.36
N CYS A 18 4.12 1.62 2.03
CA CYS A 18 4.23 0.70 3.14
C CYS A 18 5.22 1.27 4.18
N ALA A 19 5.00 0.97 5.46
CA ALA A 19 5.94 1.34 6.51
C ALA A 19 7.23 0.53 6.36
N PRO A 20 8.43 1.11 6.53
CA PRO A 20 9.69 0.41 6.17
C PRO A 20 9.89 -0.99 6.78
N PRO A 21 9.59 -1.23 8.08
CA PRO A 21 9.71 -2.58 8.65
C PRO A 21 8.74 -3.58 8.01
N HIS A 22 7.52 -3.14 7.71
CA HIS A 22 6.49 -3.97 7.09
C HIS A 22 6.84 -4.23 5.61
N ALA A 23 7.33 -3.21 4.89
CA ALA A 23 7.79 -3.35 3.50
C ALA A 23 8.90 -4.41 3.39
N ALA A 24 9.87 -4.36 4.31
CA ALA A 24 10.96 -5.34 4.37
C ALA A 24 10.47 -6.76 4.68
N ALA A 25 9.43 -6.90 5.53
CA ALA A 25 8.83 -8.20 5.82
C ALA A 25 8.10 -8.78 4.61
N LEU A 26 7.22 -7.99 3.98
CA LEU A 26 6.45 -8.44 2.80
C LEU A 26 7.38 -8.87 1.65
N VAL A 27 8.40 -8.07 1.35
CA VAL A 27 9.38 -8.39 0.28
C VAL A 27 10.18 -9.65 0.59
N ARG A 28 10.40 -9.98 1.86
CA ARG A 28 11.12 -11.20 2.26
C ARG A 28 10.21 -12.43 2.20
N ASP A 29 8.96 -12.27 2.61
CA ASP A 29 8.08 -13.40 2.91
C ASP A 29 7.13 -13.76 1.74
N LEU A 30 6.94 -12.87 0.76
CA LEU A 30 6.02 -13.07 -0.36
C LEU A 30 6.71 -12.84 -1.71
N VAL A 31 6.64 -13.84 -2.59
CA VAL A 31 7.29 -13.80 -3.92
C VAL A 31 6.64 -12.78 -4.86
N GLU A 32 5.36 -12.50 -4.66
CA GLU A 32 4.56 -11.52 -5.39
C GLU A 32 4.92 -10.07 -5.03
N VAL A 33 5.65 -9.86 -3.94
CA VAL A 33 5.96 -8.53 -3.41
C VAL A 33 7.42 -8.17 -3.64
N THR A 34 7.65 -7.07 -4.33
CA THR A 34 8.99 -6.55 -4.61
C THR A 34 9.16 -5.12 -4.11
N PRO A 35 10.40 -4.60 -3.97
CA PRO A 35 10.61 -3.19 -3.67
C PRO A 35 9.99 -2.29 -4.74
N GLY A 36 9.39 -1.17 -4.33
CA GLY A 36 8.56 -0.33 -5.19
C GLY A 36 9.19 0.07 -6.52
N TRP A 37 8.54 -0.29 -7.62
CA TRP A 37 8.93 0.05 -8.99
C TRP A 37 8.83 1.57 -9.20
N HIS A 38 9.93 2.19 -9.64
CA HIS A 38 10.07 3.65 -9.85
C HIS A 38 9.83 4.55 -8.62
N MET A 39 9.65 3.96 -7.43
CA MET A 39 9.40 4.67 -6.19
C MET A 39 10.57 4.53 -5.21
N ASP A 40 10.49 5.25 -4.09
CA ASP A 40 11.40 5.05 -2.96
C ASP A 40 11.16 3.66 -2.34
N LYS A 41 12.12 2.76 -2.58
CA LYS A 41 12.07 1.34 -2.19
C LYS A 41 12.02 1.11 -0.68
N ARG A 42 12.29 2.13 0.15
CA ARG A 42 12.13 2.05 1.61
C ARG A 42 10.68 2.20 2.05
N HIS A 43 9.86 2.87 1.24
CA HIS A 43 8.51 3.30 1.61
C HIS A 43 7.43 2.77 0.65
N TRP A 44 7.83 2.01 -0.37
CA TRP A 44 6.94 1.52 -1.40
C TRP A 44 7.24 0.06 -1.73
N ILE A 45 6.19 -0.68 -1.98
CA ILE A 45 6.20 -2.07 -2.46
C ILE A 45 5.43 -2.16 -3.77
N THR A 46 5.79 -3.12 -4.61
CA THR A 46 5.06 -3.49 -5.82
C THR A 46 4.48 -4.89 -5.66
N LEU A 47 3.17 -5.01 -5.86
CA LEU A 47 2.45 -6.28 -5.94
C LEU A 47 2.32 -6.70 -7.41
N ALA A 48 2.54 -7.98 -7.68
CA ALA A 48 2.22 -8.65 -8.94
C ALA A 48 1.24 -9.81 -8.68
N PRO A 49 0.50 -10.30 -9.68
CA PRO A 49 -0.40 -11.44 -9.52
C PRO A 49 0.35 -12.71 -9.09
N GLY A 50 -0.24 -13.48 -8.19
CA GLY A 50 0.25 -14.78 -7.75
C GLY A 50 -0.65 -15.40 -6.68
N GLU A 51 -0.35 -16.63 -6.26
CA GLU A 51 -1.19 -17.39 -5.32
C GLU A 51 -0.97 -16.97 -3.85
N GLY A 52 0.12 -16.27 -3.55
CA GLY A 52 0.44 -15.77 -2.21
C GLY A 52 -0.31 -14.50 -1.80
N LEU A 53 -1.11 -13.92 -2.71
CA LEU A 53 -1.92 -12.72 -2.45
C LEU A 53 -3.39 -13.02 -2.68
N ASP A 54 -4.17 -13.10 -1.59
CA ASP A 54 -5.62 -13.14 -1.66
C ASP A 54 -6.23 -11.71 -1.69
N GLU A 55 -7.53 -11.64 -1.98
CA GLU A 55 -8.26 -10.37 -2.10
C GLU A 55 -8.21 -9.57 -0.79
N ALA A 56 -8.43 -10.23 0.35
CA ALA A 56 -8.43 -9.60 1.67
C ALA A 56 -7.07 -8.96 1.99
N MET A 57 -5.97 -9.66 1.68
CA MET A 57 -4.62 -9.12 1.86
C MET A 57 -4.38 -7.91 0.97
N VAL A 58 -4.82 -7.93 -0.28
CA VAL A 58 -4.66 -6.79 -1.19
C VAL A 58 -5.48 -5.59 -0.68
N GLU A 59 -6.71 -5.81 -0.23
CA GLU A 59 -7.55 -4.77 0.39
C GLU A 59 -6.86 -4.14 1.61
N ASP A 60 -6.33 -4.96 2.51
CA ASP A 60 -5.60 -4.50 3.70
C ASP A 60 -4.35 -3.69 3.32
N LEU A 61 -3.58 -4.13 2.32
CA LEU A 61 -2.40 -3.41 1.86
C LEU A 61 -2.75 -2.05 1.23
N VAL A 62 -3.86 -1.98 0.48
CA VAL A 62 -4.37 -0.73 -0.09
C VAL A 62 -4.84 0.21 1.02
N ALA A 63 -5.58 -0.30 2.01
CA ALA A 63 -6.05 0.47 3.16
C ALA A 63 -4.87 1.04 3.97
N ASN A 64 -3.89 0.19 4.31
CA ASN A 64 -2.67 0.60 5.00
C ASN A 64 -1.90 1.69 4.25
N SER A 65 -1.78 1.57 2.93
CA SER A 65 -1.15 2.59 2.09
C SER A 65 -1.88 3.93 2.15
N TRP A 66 -3.21 3.91 2.09
CA TRP A 66 -4.04 5.10 2.22
C TRP A 66 -3.89 5.74 3.60
N GLU A 67 -3.93 4.96 4.67
CA GLU A 67 -3.77 5.45 6.04
C GLU A 67 -2.43 6.15 6.24
N LEU A 68 -1.32 5.57 5.76
CA LEU A 68 0.01 6.19 5.84
C LEU A 68 0.04 7.56 5.16
N VAL A 69 -0.65 7.72 4.02
CA VAL A 69 -0.76 9.01 3.35
C VAL A 69 -1.61 9.98 4.16
N VAL A 70 -2.78 9.56 4.64
CA VAL A 70 -3.70 10.40 5.43
C VAL A 70 -3.08 10.86 6.74
N GLN A 71 -2.35 9.98 7.43
CA GLN A 71 -1.62 10.32 8.65
C GLN A 71 -0.55 11.40 8.39
N GLY A 72 0.06 11.40 7.21
CA GLY A 72 1.01 12.43 6.78
C GLY A 72 0.39 13.78 6.40
N LEU A 73 -0.93 13.86 6.22
CA LEU A 73 -1.61 15.12 5.90
C LEU A 73 -1.80 16.00 7.14
N PRO A 74 -1.73 17.34 6.98
CA PRO A 74 -2.19 18.28 8.01
C PRO A 74 -3.62 17.92 8.45
N ARG A 75 -3.91 18.03 9.76
CA ARG A 75 -5.21 17.59 10.32
C ARG A 75 -6.42 18.16 9.58
N ALA A 76 -6.34 19.44 9.17
CA ALA A 76 -7.40 20.13 8.43
C ALA A 76 -7.64 19.59 7.00
N ARG A 77 -6.71 18.81 6.44
CA ARG A 77 -6.82 18.21 5.10
C ARG A 77 -7.10 16.71 5.14
N ARG A 78 -7.22 16.12 6.33
CA ARG A 78 -7.56 14.71 6.46
C ARG A 78 -9.03 14.51 6.07
N PRO A 79 -9.37 13.45 5.34
CA PRO A 79 -10.77 13.13 5.03
C PRO A 79 -11.59 13.05 6.31
N LEU A 80 -12.81 13.60 6.28
CA LEU A 80 -13.77 13.39 7.35
C LEU A 80 -14.21 11.93 7.28
N ASP A 81 -13.73 11.13 8.22
CA ASP A 81 -14.21 9.76 8.37
C ASP A 81 -15.60 9.79 9.05
N PRO A 82 -16.68 9.37 8.35
CA PRO A 82 -18.02 9.34 8.92
C PRO A 82 -18.13 8.36 10.09
N ALA A 83 -17.34 7.28 10.11
CA ALA A 83 -17.35 6.25 11.15
C ALA A 83 -16.51 6.65 12.38
N ARG A 84 -15.52 7.54 12.20
CA ARG A 84 -14.72 8.11 13.30
C ARG A 84 -15.45 9.21 14.09
N ARG A 85 -16.68 9.57 13.70
CA ARG A 85 -17.57 10.44 14.52
C ARG A 85 -18.24 9.66 15.65
N VAL A 86 -17.51 8.85 16.39
CA VAL A 86 -17.96 8.36 17.70
C VAL A 86 -16.78 8.37 18.64
N GLY A 87 -16.63 9.48 19.34
CA GLY A 87 -16.04 9.55 20.67
C GLY A 87 -17.03 10.33 21.55
N PRO A 88 -17.17 9.96 22.84
CA PRO A 88 -18.17 10.55 23.74
C PRO A 88 -18.03 12.06 23.91
#